data_AF-A0AAP5V4P3-F1
#
_entry.id   AF-A0AAP5V4P3-F1
#
_cell.length_a   1.000
_cell.length_b   1.000
_cell.length_c   1.000
_cell.angle_alpha   90.00
_cell.angle_beta   90.00
_cell.angle_gamma   90.00
#
_symmetry.space_group_name_H-M   'P 1'
#
loop_
_entity.id
_entity.type
_entity.pdbx_description
1 polymer ?
#
loop_
_entity_poly.entity_id
_entity_poly.type
_entity_poly.pdbx_seq_one_letter_code
_entity_poly.pdbx_strand_id
1 'polypeptide(L)'
;MNDHRNIGDVSVNGDNVNVMGDHNQFNKVTITEKQEIDKAYEELLTEVKKIQDENKRDTIEFMTQQLKEAIDKKDSEKGKKIIPLIQGAIGTIGSLTTIAKFFGVTI
;
A
#
# COMPACT_ATOMS: atom_id res chain seq x y z
N MET A 1 -13.52 50.63 21.09
CA MET A 1 -14.10 49.80 20.03
C MET A 1 -13.53 50.34 18.72
N ASN A 2 -12.65 49.72 17.95
CA ASN A 2 -12.12 48.36 17.87
C ASN A 2 -10.66 48.45 17.43
N ASP A 3 -9.83 47.59 18.00
CA ASP A 3 -8.43 47.40 17.66
C ASP A 3 -8.31 46.77 16.27
N HIS A 4 -7.62 47.46 15.35
CA HIS A 4 -7.33 46.98 14.00
C HIS A 4 -6.08 46.09 14.06
N ARG A 5 -6.28 44.77 14.27
CA ARG A 5 -5.18 43.81 14.13
C ARG A 5 -4.97 43.51 12.65
N ASN A 6 -3.94 44.15 12.11
CA ASN A 6 -3.30 43.81 10.85
C ASN A 6 -2.79 42.36 10.95
N ILE A 7 -3.48 41.40 10.33
CA ILE A 7 -3.01 40.03 10.23
C ILE A 7 -1.88 40.07 9.20
N GLY A 8 -0.66 40.05 9.72
CA GLY A 8 0.56 39.99 8.92
C GLY A 8 0.52 38.83 7.95
N ASP A 9 0.99 39.12 6.74
CA ASP A 9 1.33 38.19 5.68
C ASP A 9 2.05 36.96 6.23
N VAL A 10 1.35 35.81 6.24
CA VAL A 10 2.00 34.52 6.43
C VAL A 10 2.36 34.02 5.05
N SER A 11 3.58 34.34 4.62
CA SER A 11 4.24 33.67 3.50
C SER A 11 4.49 32.20 3.87
N VAL A 12 3.50 31.35 3.57
CA VAL A 12 3.61 29.90 3.66
C VAL A 12 4.39 29.40 2.44
N ASN A 13 5.71 29.34 2.59
CA ASN A 13 6.58 28.61 1.67
C ASN A 13 7.07 27.34 2.38
N GLY A 14 6.33 26.24 2.20
CA GLY A 14 6.69 24.94 2.75
C GLY A 14 5.49 24.00 2.80
N ASP A 15 5.52 22.96 1.97
CA ASP A 15 4.71 21.74 1.98
C ASP A 15 3.18 21.87 2.17
N ASN A 16 2.48 21.70 1.05
CA ASN A 16 1.04 21.47 0.99
C ASN A 16 0.69 20.09 1.58
N VAL A 17 0.74 19.94 2.90
CA VAL A 17 0.14 18.80 3.59
C VAL A 17 -1.24 19.19 4.10
N ASN A 18 -2.21 18.75 3.32
CA ASN A 18 -3.65 18.85 3.55
C ASN A 18 -4.03 18.26 4.92
N VAL A 19 -4.17 19.12 5.93
CA VAL A 19 -4.62 18.73 7.28
C VAL A 19 -6.10 19.08 7.43
N MET A 20 -6.89 18.03 7.67
CA MET A 20 -8.23 18.02 8.25
C MET A 20 -9.39 18.49 7.35
N GLY A 21 -10.10 17.49 6.82
CA GLY A 21 -11.46 17.69 6.32
C GLY A 21 -11.92 16.53 5.45
N ASP A 22 -12.92 15.82 5.94
CA ASP A 22 -13.92 15.07 5.18
C ASP A 22 -13.63 13.62 4.74
N HIS A 23 -14.54 12.79 5.25
CA HIS A 23 -14.99 11.48 4.77
C HIS A 23 -14.86 11.26 3.25
N ASN A 24 -14.59 10.01 2.87
CA ASN A 24 -14.80 9.45 1.52
C ASN A 24 -13.99 10.07 0.37
N GLN A 25 -12.73 9.66 0.23
CA GLN A 25 -12.11 9.55 -1.10
C GLN A 25 -11.33 8.24 -1.25
N PHE A 26 -12.09 7.14 -1.34
CA PHE A 26 -11.69 6.03 -2.21
C PHE A 26 -11.35 6.62 -3.58
N ASN A 27 -10.06 6.73 -3.92
CA ASN A 27 -9.47 6.53 -5.26
C ASN A 27 -8.18 7.30 -5.55
N LYS A 28 -7.70 8.17 -4.66
CA LYS A 28 -6.44 8.88 -4.90
C LYS A 28 -5.34 8.28 -4.05
N VAL A 29 -4.70 7.22 -4.56
CA VAL A 29 -3.44 6.68 -4.01
C VAL A 29 -2.49 7.87 -3.87
N THR A 30 -2.30 8.34 -2.65
CA THR A 30 -1.35 9.39 -2.34
C THR A 30 0.06 8.85 -2.63
N ILE A 31 1.02 9.74 -2.90
CA ILE A 31 2.42 9.34 -3.16
C ILE A 31 2.94 8.47 -2.00
N THR A 32 2.51 8.78 -0.78
CA THR A 32 2.76 8.03 0.45
C THR A 32 2.22 6.60 0.37
N GLU A 33 0.95 6.39 0.00
CA GLU A 33 0.37 5.05 -0.13
C GLU A 33 1.10 4.19 -1.17
N LYS A 34 1.51 4.77 -2.31
CA LYS A 34 2.28 4.02 -3.31
C LYS A 34 3.63 3.56 -2.75
N GLN A 35 4.33 4.42 -2.00
CA GLN A 35 5.60 4.05 -1.35
C GLN A 35 5.40 2.98 -0.28
N GLU A 36 4.32 3.04 0.50
CA GLU A 36 3.99 2.03 1.50
C GLU A 36 3.69 0.66 0.86
N ILE A 37 2.98 0.65 -0.27
CA ILE A 37 2.68 -0.58 -1.01
C ILE A 37 3.94 -1.16 -1.66
N ASP A 38 4.80 -0.33 -2.24
CA ASP A 38 6.07 -0.80 -2.82
C ASP A 38 6.96 -1.41 -1.75
N LYS A 39 7.09 -0.74 -0.60
CA LYS A 39 7.83 -1.26 0.55
C LYS A 39 7.24 -2.57 1.06
N ALA A 40 5.92 -2.64 1.22
CA ALA A 40 5.24 -3.87 1.60
C ALA A 40 5.50 -4.99 0.58
N TYR A 41 5.54 -4.68 -0.71
CA TYR A 41 5.88 -5.64 -1.75
C TYR A 41 7.33 -6.13 -1.66
N GLU A 42 8.30 -5.25 -1.37
CA GLU A 42 9.70 -5.65 -1.15
C GLU A 42 9.87 -6.53 0.09
N GLU A 43 9.16 -6.21 1.19
CA GLU A 43 9.13 -7.03 2.39
C GLU A 43 8.52 -8.41 2.10
N LEU A 44 7.44 -8.46 1.31
CA LEU A 44 6.82 -9.69 0.85
C LEU A 44 7.81 -10.56 0.07
N LEU A 45 8.52 -9.99 -0.91
CA LEU A 45 9.55 -10.70 -1.67
C LEU A 45 10.65 -11.27 -0.77
N THR A 46 11.03 -10.51 0.26
CA THR A 46 12.03 -10.97 1.24
C THR A 46 11.53 -12.19 2.01
N GLU A 47 10.27 -12.22 2.42
CA GLU A 47 9.67 -13.39 3.09
C GLU A 47 9.56 -14.58 2.14
N VAL A 48 9.19 -14.36 0.88
CA VAL A 48 9.12 -15.43 -0.13
C VAL A 48 10.49 -16.07 -0.37
N LYS A 49 11.57 -15.28 -0.38
CA LYS A 49 12.94 -15.81 -0.51
C LYS A 49 13.38 -16.68 0.67
N LYS A 50 12.74 -16.57 1.84
CA LYS A 50 13.01 -17.39 3.02
C LYS A 50 12.34 -18.77 2.95
N ILE A 51 11.47 -19.02 1.97
CA ILE A 51 10.85 -20.33 1.76
C ILE A 51 11.96 -21.34 1.39
N GLN A 52 12.11 -22.38 2.21
CA GLN A 52 13.14 -23.43 2.03
C GLN A 52 12.79 -24.40 0.89
N ASP A 53 11.50 -24.64 0.68
CA ASP A 53 11.01 -25.54 -0.37
C ASP A 53 11.05 -24.84 -1.74
N GLU A 54 11.95 -25.28 -2.62
CA GLU A 54 12.19 -24.60 -3.90
C GLU A 54 10.97 -24.60 -4.83
N ASN A 55 10.19 -25.68 -4.86
CA ASN A 55 8.97 -25.76 -5.68
C ASN A 55 7.91 -24.77 -5.19
N LYS A 56 7.74 -24.67 -3.87
CA LYS A 56 6.86 -23.65 -3.28
C LYS A 56 7.41 -22.25 -3.51
N ARG A 57 8.72 -22.04 -3.34
CA ARG A 57 9.35 -20.73 -3.54
C ARG A 57 9.10 -20.22 -4.96
N ASP A 58 9.40 -21.02 -5.98
CA ASP A 58 9.23 -20.63 -7.38
C ASP A 58 7.77 -20.28 -7.72
N THR A 59 6.83 -21.10 -7.25
CA THR A 59 5.39 -20.87 -7.41
C THR A 59 4.96 -19.55 -6.75
N ILE A 60 5.43 -19.28 -5.53
CA ILE A 60 5.05 -18.09 -4.76
C ILE A 60 5.77 -16.84 -5.28
N GLU A 61 7.01 -16.96 -5.76
CA GLU A 61 7.69 -15.87 -6.46
C GLU A 61 6.91 -15.46 -7.71
N PHE A 62 6.47 -16.42 -8.52
CA PHE A 62 5.64 -16.16 -9.69
C PHE A 62 4.31 -15.47 -9.30
N MET A 63 3.62 -15.98 -8.27
CA MET A 63 2.41 -15.34 -7.75
C MET A 63 2.66 -13.93 -7.24
N THR A 64 3.80 -13.70 -6.58
CA THR A 64 4.21 -12.39 -6.08
C THR A 64 4.47 -11.42 -7.23
N GLN A 65 5.12 -11.85 -8.31
CA GLN A 65 5.25 -11.03 -9.52
C GLN A 65 3.89 -10.67 -10.14
N GLN A 66 2.96 -11.64 -10.18
CA GLN A 66 1.60 -11.38 -10.65
C GLN A 66 0.83 -10.42 -9.71
N LEU A 67 1.13 -10.41 -8.41
CA LEU A 67 0.62 -9.43 -7.46
C LEU A 67 1.17 -8.03 -7.76
N LYS A 68 2.45 -7.90 -8.13
CA LYS A 68 3.03 -6.61 -8.53
C LYS A 68 2.32 -6.03 -9.74
N GLU A 69 2.07 -6.86 -10.75
CA GLU A 69 1.27 -6.44 -11.90
C GLU A 69 -0.14 -6.00 -11.49
N ALA A 70 -0.78 -6.72 -10.56
CA ALA A 70 -2.10 -6.36 -10.06
C ALA A 70 -2.05 -5.00 -9.31
N ILE A 71 -0.98 -4.73 -8.56
CA ILE A 71 -0.77 -3.44 -7.89
C ILE A 71 -0.63 -2.33 -8.93
N ASP A 72 0.24 -2.51 -9.93
CA ASP A 72 0.53 -1.50 -10.95
C ASP A 72 -0.70 -1.18 -11.82
N LYS A 73 -1.44 -2.23 -12.21
CA LYS A 73 -2.68 -2.13 -13.00
C LYS A 73 -3.91 -1.79 -12.16
N LYS A 74 -3.78 -1.71 -10.83
CA LYS A 74 -4.90 -1.60 -9.87
C LYS A 74 -5.98 -2.69 -10.07
N ASP A 75 -5.56 -3.87 -10.52
CA ASP A 75 -6.43 -5.00 -10.79
C ASP A 75 -6.82 -5.68 -9.46
N SER A 76 -7.92 -5.21 -8.90
CA SER A 76 -8.43 -5.70 -7.63
C SER A 76 -8.88 -7.15 -7.69
N GLU A 77 -9.43 -7.62 -8.81
CA GLU A 77 -9.84 -9.02 -8.91
C GLU A 77 -8.63 -9.96 -8.88
N LYS A 78 -7.57 -9.61 -9.60
CA LYS A 78 -6.31 -10.36 -9.62
C LYS A 78 -5.64 -10.34 -8.25
N GLY A 79 -5.54 -9.16 -7.61
CA GLY A 79 -4.99 -9.03 -6.26
C GLY A 79 -5.71 -9.90 -5.23
N LYS A 80 -7.04 -9.87 -5.23
CA LYS A 80 -7.90 -10.67 -4.33
C LYS A 80 -7.74 -12.17 -4.49
N LYS A 81 -7.45 -12.65 -5.71
CA LYS A 81 -7.20 -14.08 -5.99
C LYS A 81 -5.81 -14.52 -5.56
N ILE A 82 -4.82 -13.64 -5.69
CA ILE A 82 -3.40 -13.97 -5.46
C ILE A 82 -3.03 -13.87 -3.97
N ILE A 83 -3.53 -12.86 -3.26
CA ILE A 83 -3.26 -12.66 -1.82
C ILE A 83 -3.45 -13.92 -0.97
N PRO A 84 -4.59 -14.64 -1.02
CA PRO A 84 -4.79 -15.82 -0.19
C PRO A 84 -3.87 -16.99 -0.58
N LEU A 85 -3.43 -17.07 -1.84
CA LEU A 85 -2.48 -18.10 -2.28
C LEU A 85 -1.09 -17.86 -1.66
N ILE A 86 -0.65 -16.60 -1.66
CA ILE A 86 0.60 -16.21 -1.02
C ILE A 86 0.49 -16.38 0.50
N GLN A 87 -0.63 -15.95 1.09
CA GLN A 87 -0.92 -16.14 2.52
C GLN A 87 -0.84 -17.62 2.94
N GLY A 88 -1.35 -18.52 2.11
CA GLY A 88 -1.31 -19.97 2.39
C GLY A 88 0.11 -20.54 2.43
N ALA A 89 1.08 -19.88 1.79
CA ALA A 89 2.46 -20.35 1.73
C ALA A 89 3.39 -19.70 2.75
N ILE A 90 3.25 -18.40 3.01
CA ILE A 90 4.13 -17.66 3.94
C ILE A 90 3.44 -17.26 5.25
N GLY A 91 2.13 -17.44 5.34
CA GLY A 91 1.31 -16.98 6.45
C GLY A 91 0.85 -15.53 6.31
N THR A 92 0.13 -15.04 7.33
CA THR A 92 -0.28 -13.64 7.40
C THR A 92 0.88 -12.80 7.94
N ILE A 93 1.43 -11.94 7.07
CA ILE A 93 2.49 -10.99 7.42
C ILE A 93 2.01 -9.56 7.20
N GLY A 94 2.59 -8.60 7.94
CA GLY A 94 2.16 -7.20 7.91
C GLY A 94 2.19 -6.59 6.51
N SER A 95 3.20 -6.93 5.71
CA SER A 95 3.31 -6.51 4.31
C SER A 95 2.16 -7.02 3.44
N LEU A 96 1.77 -8.29 3.61
CA LEU A 96 0.64 -8.86 2.88
C LEU A 96 -0.68 -8.20 3.31
N THR A 97 -0.84 -7.88 4.60
CA THR A 97 -2.00 -7.13 5.10
C THR A 97 -2.07 -5.72 4.49
N THR A 98 -0.94 -5.01 4.37
CA THR A 98 -0.88 -3.69 3.71
C THR A 98 -1.30 -3.78 2.24
N ILE A 99 -0.80 -4.79 1.52
CA ILE A 99 -1.20 -5.02 0.12
C ILE A 99 -2.67 -5.45 0.02
N ALA A 100 -3.18 -6.25 0.97
CA ALA A 100 -4.59 -6.62 1.01
C ALA A 100 -5.50 -5.40 1.20
N LYS A 101 -5.13 -4.48 2.10
CA LYS A 101 -5.84 -3.21 2.30
C LYS A 101 -5.90 -2.38 1.03
N PHE A 102 -4.83 -2.35 0.25
CA PHE A 102 -4.81 -1.64 -1.05
C PHE A 102 -5.89 -2.16 -2.00
N PHE A 103 -6.16 -3.47 -2.01
CA PHE A 103 -7.23 -4.07 -2.80
C PHE A 103 -8.60 -4.10 -2.11
N GLY A 104 -8.72 -3.44 -0.94
CA GLY A 104 -9.95 -3.43 -0.15
C GLY A 104 -10.29 -4.78 0.47
N VAL A 105 -9.29 -5.59 0.81
CA VAL A 105 -9.44 -6.89 1.49
C VAL A 105 -8.79 -6.86 2.85
N THR A 106 -9.41 -7.56 3.80
CA THR A 106 -8.88 -7.78 5.15
C THR A 106 -8.60 -9.27 5.32
N ILE A 107 -7.44 -9.61 5.86
CA ILE A 107 -6.94 -10.97 6.12
C ILE A 107 -6.26 -11.07 7.48
#